data_AF-A0A2H9RC80-F1
#
_entry.id   AF-A0A2H9RC80-F1
#
_cell.length_a   1.000
_cell.length_b   1.000
_cell.length_c   1.000
_cell.angle_alpha   90.00
_cell.angle_beta   90.00
_cell.angle_gamma   90.00
#
_symmetry.space_group_name_H-M   'P 1'
#
loop_
_entity.id
_entity.type
_entity.pdbx_description
1 polymer ?
#
loop_
_entity_poly.entity_id
_entity_poly.type
_entity_poly.pdbx_seq_one_letter_code
_entity_poly.pdbx_strand_id
1 'polypeptide(L)'
;DIAKLQEKKREFERMENAKSVELKELQTKNNEKTKLESKKENIKERIESLSLRIAKIEREFAEYETELTQNTEKLSQLLEIQKPDTAKSLPEIISEIKKYQTINNDLIKIKSEKESLWHDISKIKETLGNKIDSDKESLENVSRDLEIEKKSLKRFYEEIEEKLEKVNGQKIQKQTMIQSLEKDIAEFSNLGNACPTCKQEITASHHHDLVDTKRREIEKISLELKSITESFFESKSKSKEIQSKIDSYDAEILQIQKILPGIEEY
;
A
#
# COMPACT_ATOMS: atom_id res chain seq x y z
N ASP A 1 -151.91 67.79 15.64
CA ASP A 1 -150.47 67.94 15.97
C ASP A 1 -149.69 66.66 16.30
N ILE A 2 -150.30 65.47 16.43
CA ILE A 2 -149.58 64.21 16.75
C ILE A 2 -148.60 63.77 15.64
N ALA A 3 -148.93 63.99 14.37
CA ALA A 3 -148.06 63.67 13.24
C ALA A 3 -146.70 64.40 13.29
N LYS A 4 -146.69 65.68 13.73
CA LYS A 4 -145.46 66.48 13.88
C LYS A 4 -144.52 65.94 14.98
N LEU A 5 -145.06 65.30 16.01
CA LEU A 5 -144.28 64.72 17.11
C LEU A 5 -143.67 63.36 16.73
N GLN A 6 -144.38 62.53 15.96
CA GLN A 6 -143.84 61.28 15.44
C GLN A 6 -142.74 61.49 14.41
N GLU A 7 -142.86 62.54 13.59
CA GLU A 7 -141.83 62.91 12.63
C GLU A 7 -140.55 63.41 13.33
N LYS A 8 -140.69 64.29 14.33
CA LYS A 8 -139.58 64.70 15.21
C LYS A 8 -138.90 63.52 15.91
N LYS A 9 -139.66 62.54 16.42
CA LYS A 9 -139.08 61.36 17.08
C LYS A 9 -138.23 60.52 16.11
N ARG A 10 -138.74 60.28 14.90
CA ARG A 10 -137.98 59.57 13.85
C ARG A 10 -136.74 60.34 13.40
N GLU A 11 -136.81 61.66 13.40
CA GLU A 11 -135.69 62.54 13.09
C GLU A 11 -134.60 62.49 14.18
N PHE A 12 -135.00 62.49 15.46
CA PHE A 12 -134.09 62.28 16.59
C PHE A 12 -133.44 60.89 16.59
N GLU A 13 -134.20 59.82 16.31
CA GLU A 13 -133.64 58.46 16.22
C GLU A 13 -132.67 58.32 15.03
N ARG A 14 -132.93 59.00 13.91
CA ARG A 14 -131.98 59.08 12.79
C ARG A 14 -130.72 59.85 13.17
N MET A 15 -130.85 60.97 13.86
CA MET A 15 -129.72 61.75 14.36
C MET A 15 -128.89 60.99 15.39
N GLU A 16 -129.53 60.24 16.29
CA GLU A 16 -128.87 59.43 17.30
C GLU A 16 -128.11 58.25 16.67
N ASN A 17 -128.72 57.56 15.71
CA ASN A 17 -128.04 56.52 14.95
C ASN A 17 -126.89 57.09 14.11
N ALA A 18 -127.06 58.25 13.47
CA ALA A 18 -125.98 58.92 12.75
C ALA A 18 -124.82 59.30 13.69
N LYS A 19 -125.11 59.87 14.86
CA LYS A 19 -124.10 60.17 15.90
C LYS A 19 -123.42 58.91 16.45
N SER A 20 -124.15 57.81 16.61
CA SER A 20 -123.61 56.53 17.08
C SER A 20 -122.63 55.92 16.07
N VAL A 21 -122.95 56.02 14.77
CA VAL A 21 -122.04 55.62 13.69
C VAL A 21 -120.80 56.51 13.68
N GLU A 22 -120.97 57.83 13.78
CA GLU A 22 -119.87 58.81 13.83
C GLU A 22 -118.95 58.57 15.04
N LEU A 23 -119.51 58.24 16.22
CA LEU A 23 -118.75 57.87 17.41
C LEU A 23 -117.93 56.60 17.22
N LYS A 24 -118.49 55.57 16.56
CA LYS A 24 -117.75 54.35 16.24
C LYS A 24 -116.60 54.61 15.26
N GLU A 25 -116.82 55.46 14.26
CA GLU A 25 -115.77 55.89 13.32
C GLU A 25 -114.66 56.70 14.01
N LEU A 26 -115.02 57.58 14.95
CA LEU A 26 -114.04 58.30 15.77
C LEU A 26 -113.25 57.35 16.67
N GLN A 27 -113.91 56.33 17.23
CA GLN A 27 -113.27 55.33 18.06
C GLN A 27 -112.30 54.44 17.26
N THR A 28 -112.65 54.03 16.04
CA THR A 28 -111.72 53.29 15.15
C THR A 28 -110.54 54.17 14.73
N LYS A 29 -110.77 55.42 14.33
CA LYS A 29 -109.71 56.38 14.03
C LYS A 29 -108.78 56.61 15.22
N ASN A 30 -109.32 56.71 16.44
CA ASN A 30 -108.51 56.90 17.63
C ASN A 30 -107.66 55.66 17.96
N ASN A 31 -108.22 54.45 17.80
CA ASN A 31 -107.46 53.21 17.95
C ASN A 31 -106.34 53.07 16.91
N GLU A 32 -106.58 53.47 15.66
CA GLU A 32 -105.55 53.52 14.61
C GLU A 32 -104.46 54.54 14.93
N LYS A 33 -104.83 55.74 15.41
CA LYS A 33 -103.88 56.75 15.87
C LYS A 33 -102.98 56.22 16.98
N THR A 34 -103.54 55.54 17.98
CA THR A 34 -102.76 54.94 19.08
C THR A 34 -101.79 53.87 18.56
N LYS A 35 -102.23 53.02 17.61
CA LYS A 35 -101.34 52.05 16.95
C LYS A 35 -100.21 52.73 16.18
N LEU A 36 -100.51 53.81 15.46
CA LEU A 36 -99.49 54.56 14.70
C LEU A 36 -98.48 55.26 15.61
N GLU A 37 -98.92 55.87 16.71
CA GLU A 37 -97.99 56.45 17.70
C GLU A 37 -97.10 55.38 18.34
N SER A 38 -97.63 54.20 18.67
CA SER A 38 -96.80 53.10 19.20
C SER A 38 -95.76 52.61 18.18
N LYS A 39 -96.11 52.55 16.89
CA LYS A 39 -95.16 52.22 15.81
C LYS A 39 -94.10 53.31 15.62
N LYS A 40 -94.50 54.57 15.70
CA LYS A 40 -93.59 55.73 15.58
C LYS A 40 -92.56 55.73 16.71
N GLU A 41 -92.98 55.46 17.94
CA GLU A 41 -92.06 55.37 19.07
C GLU A 41 -91.06 54.22 18.89
N ASN A 42 -91.52 53.04 18.49
CA ASN A 42 -90.63 51.89 18.19
C ASN A 42 -89.63 52.22 17.06
N ILE A 43 -90.07 52.89 15.99
CA ILE A 43 -89.17 53.33 14.91
C ILE A 43 -88.14 54.32 15.44
N LYS A 44 -88.54 55.24 16.33
CA LYS A 44 -87.64 56.24 16.92
C LYS A 44 -86.58 55.59 17.81
N GLU A 45 -86.97 54.69 18.71
CA GLU A 45 -86.04 53.89 19.53
C GLU A 45 -85.05 53.10 18.66
N ARG A 46 -85.54 52.53 17.54
CA ARG A 46 -84.69 51.79 16.60
C ARG A 46 -83.72 52.70 15.83
N ILE A 47 -84.13 53.92 15.48
CA ILE A 47 -83.25 54.93 14.87
C ILE A 47 -82.15 55.35 15.87
N GLU A 48 -82.49 55.60 17.13
CA GLU A 48 -81.52 55.96 18.16
C GLU A 48 -80.51 54.83 18.39
N SER A 49 -80.98 53.58 18.49
CA SER A 49 -80.12 52.40 18.62
C SER A 49 -79.19 52.22 17.41
N LEU A 50 -79.69 52.37 16.18
CA LEU A 50 -78.87 52.26 14.97
C LEU A 50 -77.84 53.40 14.88
N SER A 51 -78.22 54.61 15.28
CA SER A 51 -77.31 55.77 15.30
C SER A 51 -76.14 55.53 16.27
N LEU A 52 -76.41 54.99 17.46
CA LEU A 52 -75.36 54.59 18.41
C LEU A 52 -74.44 53.50 17.82
N ARG A 53 -75.00 52.54 17.09
CA ARG A 53 -74.21 51.48 16.43
C ARG A 53 -73.33 52.03 15.31
N ILE A 54 -73.83 52.96 14.50
CA ILE A 54 -73.06 53.63 13.45
C ILE A 54 -71.89 54.42 14.07
N ALA A 55 -72.16 55.23 15.10
CA ALA A 55 -71.13 55.98 15.80
C ALA A 55 -70.05 55.07 16.44
N LYS A 56 -70.42 53.85 16.87
CA LYS A 56 -69.45 52.85 17.34
C LYS A 56 -68.58 52.33 16.19
N ILE A 57 -69.20 51.97 15.08
CA ILE A 57 -68.50 51.46 13.88
C ILE A 57 -67.53 52.52 13.34
N GLU A 58 -67.94 53.78 13.26
CA GLU A 58 -67.07 54.88 12.81
C GLU A 58 -65.83 55.04 13.70
N ARG A 59 -65.98 54.88 15.01
CA ARG A 59 -64.85 54.90 15.95
C ARG A 59 -63.90 53.73 15.73
N GLU A 60 -64.44 52.52 15.56
CA GLU A 60 -63.64 51.32 15.27
C GLU A 60 -62.87 51.46 13.93
N PHE A 61 -63.49 52.04 12.90
CA PHE A 61 -62.79 52.32 11.63
C PHE A 61 -61.66 53.34 11.79
N ALA A 62 -61.87 54.41 12.56
CA ALA A 62 -60.83 55.40 12.84
C ALA A 62 -59.63 54.76 13.58
N GLU A 63 -59.90 53.87 14.54
CA GLU A 63 -58.87 53.10 15.24
C GLU A 63 -58.07 52.23 14.25
N TYR A 64 -58.73 51.48 13.36
CA TYR A 64 -58.06 50.67 12.35
C TYR A 64 -57.22 51.49 11.36
N GLU A 65 -57.68 52.68 10.97
CA GLU A 65 -56.92 53.56 10.08
C GLU A 65 -55.63 54.06 10.75
N THR A 66 -55.68 54.37 12.05
CA THR A 66 -54.48 54.71 12.82
C THR A 66 -53.51 53.54 12.98
N GLU A 67 -54.02 52.31 13.18
CA GLU A 67 -53.17 51.12 13.27
C GLU A 67 -52.51 50.80 11.93
N LEU A 68 -53.24 50.92 10.83
CA LEU A 68 -52.74 50.67 9.48
C LEU A 68 -51.62 51.66 9.11
N THR A 69 -51.79 52.94 9.44
CA THR A 69 -50.77 53.97 9.20
C THR A 69 -49.51 53.70 10.01
N GLN A 70 -49.65 53.38 11.31
CA GLN A 70 -48.51 53.02 12.16
C GLN A 70 -47.77 51.77 11.66
N ASN A 71 -48.50 50.74 11.22
CA ASN A 71 -47.88 49.51 10.70
C ASN A 71 -47.16 49.75 9.37
N THR A 72 -47.71 50.63 8.52
CA THR A 72 -47.07 51.04 7.26
C THR A 72 -45.77 51.79 7.51
N GLU A 73 -45.75 52.67 8.52
CA GLU A 73 -44.56 53.40 8.93
C GLU A 73 -43.48 52.47 9.51
N LYS A 74 -43.85 51.53 10.39
CA LYS A 74 -42.93 50.49 10.91
C LYS A 74 -42.33 49.65 9.79
N LEU A 75 -43.14 49.24 8.80
CA LEU A 75 -42.66 48.48 7.65
C LEU A 75 -41.65 49.28 6.83
N SER A 76 -41.90 50.57 6.64
CA SER A 76 -41.01 51.47 5.90
C SER A 76 -39.66 51.61 6.61
N GLN A 77 -39.67 51.77 7.93
CA GLN A 77 -38.44 51.79 8.75
C GLN A 77 -37.65 50.48 8.68
N LEU A 78 -38.32 49.31 8.63
CA LEU A 78 -37.66 48.02 8.49
C LEU A 78 -36.99 47.83 7.12
N LEU A 79 -37.54 48.44 6.05
CA LEU A 79 -36.96 48.41 4.71
C LEU A 79 -35.72 49.31 4.59
N GLU A 80 -35.63 50.37 5.39
CA GLU A 80 -34.48 51.27 5.43
C GLU A 80 -33.26 50.69 6.17
N ILE A 81 -33.41 49.57 6.90
CA ILE A 81 -32.29 48.89 7.53
C ILE A 81 -31.36 48.35 6.43
N GLN A 82 -30.28 49.08 6.17
CA GLN A 82 -29.23 48.66 5.25
C GLN A 82 -28.60 47.35 5.72
N LYS A 83 -28.29 46.47 4.76
CA LYS A 83 -27.47 45.28 5.06
C LYS A 83 -26.16 45.75 5.70
N PRO A 84 -25.70 45.09 6.77
CA PRO A 84 -24.44 45.45 7.40
C PRO A 84 -23.30 45.34 6.37
N ASP A 85 -22.36 46.28 6.43
CA ASP A 85 -21.16 46.24 5.60
C ASP A 85 -20.30 45.05 6.02
N THR A 86 -20.36 43.98 5.23
CA THR A 86 -19.55 42.77 5.41
C THR A 86 -18.33 42.82 4.47
N ALA A 87 -17.15 42.53 5.00
CA ALA A 87 -15.89 42.54 4.23
C ALA A 87 -15.84 41.54 3.06
N LYS A 88 -16.67 40.49 3.11
CA LYS A 88 -16.80 39.49 2.04
C LYS A 88 -18.26 39.28 1.71
N SER A 89 -18.53 39.18 0.42
CA SER A 89 -19.83 38.81 -0.12
C SER A 89 -20.09 37.31 0.01
N LEU A 90 -21.35 36.90 -0.02
CA LEU A 90 -21.74 35.48 0.01
C LEU A 90 -21.07 34.66 -1.11
N PRO A 91 -20.99 35.14 -2.38
CA PRO A 91 -20.29 34.42 -3.44
C PRO A 91 -18.80 34.21 -3.16
N GLU A 92 -18.12 35.17 -2.54
CA GLU A 92 -16.71 35.06 -2.16
C GLU A 92 -16.51 33.99 -1.09
N ILE A 93 -17.37 33.98 -0.06
CA ILE A 93 -17.37 32.95 0.98
C ILE A 93 -17.58 31.56 0.37
N ILE A 94 -18.54 31.42 -0.55
CA ILE A 94 -18.80 30.15 -1.26
C ILE A 94 -17.57 29.72 -2.07
N SER A 95 -16.92 30.66 -2.77
CA SER A 95 -15.71 30.35 -3.54
C SER A 95 -14.56 29.91 -2.62
N GLU A 96 -14.43 30.51 -1.44
CA GLU A 96 -13.39 30.19 -0.48
C GLU A 96 -13.62 28.81 0.16
N ILE A 97 -14.87 28.49 0.52
CA ILE A 97 -15.26 27.15 0.97
C ILE A 97 -14.89 26.09 -0.08
N LYS A 98 -15.18 26.34 -1.36
CA LYS A 98 -14.81 25.41 -2.45
C LYS A 98 -13.30 25.19 -2.52
N LYS A 99 -12.49 26.25 -2.40
CA LYS A 99 -11.02 26.12 -2.39
C LYS A 99 -10.54 25.24 -1.23
N TYR A 100 -11.07 25.45 -0.02
CA TYR A 100 -10.73 24.62 1.13
C TYR A 100 -11.17 23.17 0.97
N GLN A 101 -12.33 22.92 0.36
CA GLN A 101 -12.78 21.57 0.04
C GLN A 101 -11.83 20.86 -0.93
N THR A 102 -11.36 21.55 -1.98
CA THR A 102 -10.36 21.00 -2.91
C THR A 102 -9.08 20.63 -2.18
N ILE A 103 -8.53 21.55 -1.37
CA ILE A 103 -7.33 21.30 -0.56
C ILE A 103 -7.51 20.09 0.36
N ASN A 104 -8.67 19.96 1.01
CA ASN A 104 -8.94 18.84 1.89
C ASN A 104 -9.00 17.50 1.13
N ASN A 105 -9.61 17.48 -0.05
CA ASN A 105 -9.64 16.29 -0.89
C ASN A 105 -8.23 15.88 -1.34
N ASP A 106 -7.41 16.85 -1.73
CA ASP A 106 -6.01 16.61 -2.11
C ASP A 106 -5.19 16.08 -0.93
N LEU A 107 -5.40 16.61 0.28
CA LEU A 107 -4.75 16.11 1.50
C LEU A 107 -5.12 14.65 1.79
N ILE A 108 -6.40 14.28 1.65
CA ILE A 108 -6.85 12.90 1.82
C ILE A 108 -6.17 11.98 0.80
N LYS A 109 -6.12 12.41 -0.47
CA LYS A 109 -5.47 11.66 -1.54
C LYS A 109 -3.97 11.44 -1.25
N ILE A 110 -3.24 12.52 -0.94
CA ILE A 110 -1.80 12.45 -0.61
C ILE A 110 -1.57 11.54 0.60
N LYS A 111 -2.45 11.58 1.61
CA LYS A 111 -2.34 10.69 2.77
C LYS A 111 -2.48 9.22 2.37
N SER A 112 -3.45 8.90 1.52
CA SER A 112 -3.63 7.53 1.02
C SER A 112 -2.45 7.05 0.16
N GLU A 113 -1.89 7.93 -0.69
CA GLU A 113 -0.70 7.63 -1.48
C GLU A 113 0.52 7.39 -0.58
N LYS A 114 0.69 8.21 0.47
CA LYS A 114 1.75 8.02 1.47
C LYS A 114 1.65 6.67 2.16
N GLU A 115 0.44 6.26 2.56
CA GLU A 115 0.20 4.97 3.21
C GLU A 115 0.52 3.79 2.25
N SER A 116 0.13 3.92 0.98
CA SER A 116 0.47 2.93 -0.06
C SER A 116 1.98 2.82 -0.26
N LEU A 117 2.68 3.96 -0.43
CA LEU A 117 4.13 3.97 -0.61
C LEU A 117 4.86 3.40 0.60
N TRP A 118 4.38 3.66 1.81
CA TRP A 118 4.96 3.09 3.02
C TRP A 118 4.80 1.57 3.08
N HIS A 119 3.66 1.04 2.63
CA HIS A 119 3.45 -0.39 2.49
C HIS A 119 4.39 -1.00 1.44
N ASP A 120 4.54 -0.35 0.29
CA ASP A 120 5.46 -0.79 -0.77
C ASP A 120 6.91 -0.80 -0.28
N ILE A 121 7.36 0.25 0.42
CA ILE A 121 8.70 0.31 1.03
C ILE A 121 8.90 -0.84 2.03
N SER A 122 7.90 -1.12 2.86
CA SER A 122 7.96 -2.21 3.84
C SER A 122 8.11 -3.57 3.14
N LYS A 123 7.34 -3.80 2.09
CA LYS A 123 7.39 -5.03 1.28
C LYS A 123 8.72 -5.17 0.54
N ILE A 124 9.25 -4.08 -0.01
CA ILE A 124 10.56 -4.06 -0.65
C ILE A 124 11.65 -4.39 0.37
N LYS A 125 11.60 -3.78 1.56
CA LYS A 125 12.56 -4.05 2.63
C LYS A 125 12.55 -5.52 3.06
N GLU A 126 11.36 -6.11 3.21
CA GLU A 126 11.21 -7.53 3.54
C GLU A 126 11.72 -8.45 2.42
N THR A 127 11.29 -8.22 1.17
CA THR A 127 11.67 -9.07 0.04
C THR A 127 13.14 -8.98 -0.32
N LEU A 128 13.72 -7.78 -0.31
CA LEU A 128 15.15 -7.59 -0.52
C LEU A 128 15.97 -8.10 0.67
N GLY A 129 15.54 -7.84 1.91
CA GLY A 129 16.20 -8.35 3.11
C GLY A 129 16.28 -9.88 3.10
N ASN A 130 15.15 -10.57 2.87
CA ASN A 130 15.14 -12.03 2.77
C ASN A 130 16.04 -12.56 1.64
N LYS A 131 16.14 -11.83 0.52
CA LYS A 131 17.03 -12.21 -0.58
C LYS A 131 18.50 -12.02 -0.21
N ILE A 132 18.84 -10.90 0.42
CA ILE A 132 20.19 -10.59 0.92
C ILE A 132 20.63 -11.67 1.91
N ASP A 133 19.76 -12.04 2.86
CA ASP A 133 20.03 -13.10 3.83
C ASP A 133 20.26 -14.45 3.15
N SER A 134 19.41 -14.80 2.17
CA SER A 134 19.57 -16.04 1.40
C SER A 134 20.84 -16.06 0.56
N ASP A 135 21.21 -14.94 -0.07
CA ASP A 135 22.43 -14.82 -0.88
C ASP A 135 23.67 -14.90 0.04
N LYS A 136 23.61 -14.31 1.23
CA LYS A 136 24.65 -14.42 2.27
C LYS A 136 24.87 -15.88 2.67
N GLU A 137 23.80 -16.57 3.06
CA GLU A 137 23.87 -17.98 3.46
C GLU A 137 24.41 -18.87 2.33
N SER A 138 23.99 -18.60 1.09
CA SER A 138 24.50 -19.31 -0.08
C SER A 138 26.01 -19.11 -0.27
N LEU A 139 26.50 -17.87 -0.18
CA LEU A 139 27.93 -17.56 -0.30
C LEU A 139 28.76 -18.19 0.83
N GLU A 140 28.27 -18.14 2.07
CA GLU A 140 28.92 -18.80 3.21
C GLU A 140 29.02 -20.31 3.01
N ASN A 141 27.95 -20.94 2.50
CA ASN A 141 27.94 -22.37 2.19
C ASN A 141 28.95 -22.72 1.10
N VAL A 142 28.98 -21.97 0.00
CA VAL A 142 29.96 -22.16 -1.08
C VAL A 142 31.39 -21.99 -0.55
N SER A 143 31.67 -20.97 0.25
CA SER A 143 33.00 -20.76 0.83
C SER A 143 33.42 -21.95 1.70
N ARG A 144 32.50 -22.49 2.51
CA ARG A 144 32.77 -23.64 3.38
C ARG A 144 33.05 -24.91 2.57
N ASP A 145 32.27 -25.16 1.53
CA ASP A 145 32.44 -26.33 0.67
C ASP A 145 33.78 -26.27 -0.09
N LEU A 146 34.13 -25.09 -0.63
CA LEU A 146 35.43 -24.84 -1.24
C LEU A 146 36.59 -25.06 -0.26
N GLU A 147 36.47 -24.63 1.00
CA GLU A 147 37.49 -24.89 2.03
C GLU A 147 37.67 -26.39 2.32
N ILE A 148 36.58 -27.15 2.41
CA ILE A 148 36.60 -28.60 2.63
C ILE A 148 37.26 -29.31 1.45
N GLU A 149 36.86 -28.98 0.23
CA GLU A 149 37.42 -29.58 -0.98
C GLU A 149 38.90 -29.23 -1.13
N LYS A 150 39.26 -27.96 -0.93
CA LYS A 150 40.65 -27.48 -0.93
C LYS A 150 41.51 -28.24 0.08
N LYS A 151 41.02 -28.47 1.30
CA LYS A 151 41.74 -29.25 2.32
C LYS A 151 41.95 -30.69 1.88
N SER A 152 40.98 -31.27 1.19
CA SER A 152 41.08 -32.63 0.63
C SER A 152 42.08 -32.70 -0.52
N LEU A 153 42.07 -31.71 -1.43
CA LEU A 153 43.04 -31.59 -2.51
C LEU A 153 44.47 -31.38 -1.98
N LYS A 154 44.67 -30.58 -0.92
CA LYS A 154 45.98 -30.41 -0.28
C LYS A 154 46.55 -31.73 0.25
N ARG A 155 45.73 -32.53 0.95
CA ARG A 155 46.16 -33.87 1.40
C ARG A 155 46.55 -34.77 0.22
N PHE A 156 45.74 -34.77 -0.83
CA PHE A 156 46.01 -35.58 -2.02
C PHE A 156 47.29 -35.11 -2.76
N TYR A 157 47.54 -33.79 -2.79
CA TYR A 157 48.76 -33.22 -3.34
C TYR A 157 49.99 -33.67 -2.53
N GLU A 158 49.94 -33.59 -1.20
CA GLU A 158 51.01 -34.06 -0.31
C GLU A 158 51.30 -35.56 -0.51
N GLU A 159 50.28 -36.39 -0.65
CA GLU A 159 50.43 -37.82 -0.96
C GLU A 159 51.12 -38.08 -2.32
N ILE A 160 50.82 -37.26 -3.33
CA ILE A 160 51.46 -37.37 -4.65
C ILE A 160 52.93 -36.94 -4.56
N GLU A 161 53.25 -35.87 -3.83
CA GLU A 161 54.63 -35.44 -3.63
C GLU A 161 55.47 -36.52 -2.92
N GLU A 162 54.94 -37.13 -1.87
CA GLU A 162 55.63 -38.22 -1.15
C GLU A 162 55.88 -39.43 -2.09
N LYS A 163 54.90 -39.77 -2.93
CA LYS A 163 55.06 -40.84 -3.94
C LYS A 163 56.10 -40.48 -5.00
N LEU A 164 56.10 -39.23 -5.48
CA LEU A 164 57.08 -38.75 -6.45
C LEU A 164 58.51 -38.81 -5.91
N GLU A 165 58.70 -38.47 -4.63
CA GLU A 165 60.01 -38.58 -3.96
C GLU A 165 60.49 -40.03 -3.90
N LYS A 166 59.61 -40.97 -3.49
CA LYS A 166 59.91 -42.41 -3.47
C LYS A 166 60.27 -42.94 -4.86
N VAL A 167 59.50 -42.59 -5.88
CA VAL A 167 59.73 -43.00 -7.28
C VAL A 167 61.06 -42.44 -7.79
N ASN A 168 61.37 -41.19 -7.46
CA ASN A 168 62.66 -40.58 -7.82
C ASN A 168 63.84 -41.28 -7.12
N GLY A 169 63.68 -41.67 -5.86
CA GLY A 169 64.66 -42.49 -5.14
C GLY A 169 64.90 -43.85 -5.82
N GLN A 170 63.83 -44.55 -6.21
CA GLN A 170 63.93 -45.81 -6.97
C GLN A 170 64.63 -45.63 -8.32
N LYS A 171 64.32 -44.54 -9.04
CA LYS A 171 64.98 -44.20 -10.29
C LYS A 171 66.49 -44.04 -10.09
N ILE A 172 66.92 -43.26 -9.10
CA ILE A 172 68.35 -43.05 -8.78
C ILE A 172 69.02 -44.39 -8.45
N GLN A 173 68.42 -45.21 -7.58
CA GLN A 173 68.95 -46.52 -7.22
C GLN A 173 69.16 -47.42 -8.44
N LYS A 174 68.17 -47.51 -9.33
CA LYS A 174 68.26 -48.31 -10.56
C LYS A 174 69.30 -47.77 -11.53
N GLN A 175 69.44 -46.44 -11.66
CA GLN A 175 70.50 -45.82 -12.46
C GLN A 175 71.89 -46.18 -11.91
N THR A 176 72.09 -46.12 -10.60
CA THR A 176 73.34 -46.51 -9.94
C THR A 176 73.64 -48.01 -10.13
N MET A 177 72.62 -48.88 -10.06
CA MET A 177 72.79 -50.32 -10.34
C MET A 177 73.24 -50.57 -11.77
N ILE A 178 72.64 -49.89 -12.77
CA ILE A 178 73.07 -49.98 -14.17
C ILE A 178 74.53 -49.56 -14.29
N GLN A 179 74.92 -48.40 -13.74
CA GLN A 179 76.31 -47.91 -13.80
C GLN A 179 77.30 -48.88 -13.15
N SER A 180 76.92 -49.49 -12.03
CA SER A 180 77.74 -50.51 -11.37
C SER A 180 77.91 -51.76 -12.23
N LEU A 181 76.83 -52.27 -12.84
CA LEU A 181 76.88 -53.43 -13.73
C LEU A 181 77.69 -53.15 -14.99
N GLU A 182 77.57 -51.95 -15.56
CA GLU A 182 78.38 -51.51 -16.72
C GLU A 182 79.86 -51.43 -16.36
N LYS A 183 80.19 -50.91 -15.18
CA LYS A 183 81.56 -50.88 -14.66
C LYS A 183 82.12 -52.28 -14.46
N ASP A 184 81.35 -53.19 -13.85
CA ASP A 184 81.74 -54.59 -13.70
C ASP A 184 82.04 -55.23 -15.07
N ILE A 185 81.14 -55.05 -16.06
CA ILE A 185 81.32 -55.60 -17.41
C ILE A 185 82.62 -55.06 -18.05
N ALA A 186 82.92 -53.77 -17.88
CA ALA A 186 84.14 -53.15 -18.39
C ALA A 186 85.40 -53.71 -17.69
N GLU A 187 85.36 -53.87 -16.37
CA GLU A 187 86.45 -54.49 -15.60
C GLU A 187 86.68 -55.95 -16.02
N PHE A 188 85.62 -56.74 -16.20
CA PHE A 188 85.70 -58.10 -16.73
C PHE A 188 86.30 -58.17 -18.14
N SER A 189 85.94 -57.21 -19.00
CA SER A 189 86.49 -57.14 -20.37
C SER A 189 87.99 -56.77 -20.40
N ASN A 190 88.51 -56.17 -19.32
CA ASN A 190 89.92 -55.78 -19.17
C ASN A 190 90.77 -56.85 -18.45
N LEU A 191 90.12 -57.80 -17.76
CA LEU A 191 90.78 -58.94 -17.14
C LEU A 191 91.15 -59.95 -18.24
N GLY A 192 92.44 -60.30 -18.35
CA GLY A 192 92.93 -61.27 -19.33
C GLY A 192 92.38 -62.69 -19.14
N ASN A 193 93.07 -63.71 -19.68
CA ASN A 193 92.59 -65.11 -19.73
C ASN A 193 92.34 -65.80 -18.36
N ALA A 194 92.28 -65.14 -17.21
CA ALA A 194 92.08 -65.80 -15.91
C ALA A 194 90.95 -65.16 -15.09
N CYS A 195 89.98 -65.96 -14.66
CA CYS A 195 88.82 -65.51 -13.91
C CYS A 195 89.22 -65.09 -12.49
N PRO A 196 88.91 -63.88 -12.02
CA PRO A 196 89.26 -63.42 -10.66
C PRO A 196 88.61 -64.26 -9.56
N THR A 197 87.46 -64.84 -9.83
CA THR A 197 86.62 -65.53 -8.84
C THR A 197 86.95 -67.02 -8.73
N CYS A 198 87.14 -67.73 -9.85
CA CYS A 198 87.42 -69.17 -9.84
C CYS A 198 88.88 -69.54 -10.16
N LYS A 199 89.74 -68.57 -10.49
CA LYS A 199 91.16 -68.76 -10.88
C LYS A 199 91.39 -69.72 -12.05
N GLN A 200 90.35 -70.03 -12.82
CA GLN A 200 90.45 -70.85 -14.03
C GLN A 200 90.73 -69.98 -15.26
N GLU A 201 91.31 -70.60 -16.29
CA GLU A 201 91.47 -69.95 -17.59
C GLU A 201 90.08 -69.63 -18.17
N ILE A 202 89.82 -68.36 -18.48
CA ILE A 202 88.55 -67.91 -19.03
C ILE A 202 88.46 -68.45 -20.45
N THR A 203 87.68 -69.51 -20.64
CA THR A 203 87.27 -69.93 -21.98
C THR A 203 86.37 -68.84 -22.57
N ALA A 204 86.41 -68.66 -23.90
CA ALA A 204 85.59 -67.65 -24.57
C ALA A 204 84.09 -67.78 -24.22
N SER A 205 83.59 -68.99 -23.99
CA SER A 205 82.19 -69.20 -23.56
C SER A 205 81.91 -68.69 -22.16
N HIS A 206 82.83 -68.87 -21.20
CA HIS A 206 82.64 -68.41 -19.81
C HIS A 206 82.63 -66.88 -19.71
N HIS A 207 83.43 -66.20 -20.53
CA HIS A 207 83.40 -64.74 -20.65
C HIS A 207 82.06 -64.25 -21.21
N HIS A 208 81.59 -64.87 -22.29
CA HIS A 208 80.32 -64.51 -22.93
C HIS A 208 79.13 -64.72 -22.00
N ASP A 209 79.05 -65.86 -21.30
CA ASP A 209 77.91 -66.17 -20.43
C ASP A 209 77.74 -65.16 -19.28
N LEU A 210 78.83 -64.71 -18.66
CA LEU A 210 78.79 -63.76 -17.54
C LEU A 210 78.45 -62.34 -18.01
N VAL A 211 79.06 -61.89 -19.12
CA VAL A 211 78.79 -60.58 -19.72
C VAL A 211 77.36 -60.51 -20.25
N ASP A 212 76.89 -61.56 -20.94
CA ASP A 212 75.53 -61.61 -21.49
C ASP A 212 74.47 -61.70 -20.38
N THR A 213 74.79 -62.31 -19.23
CA THR A 213 73.90 -62.30 -18.07
C THR A 213 73.79 -60.90 -17.45
N LYS A 214 74.91 -60.21 -17.20
CA LYS A 214 74.88 -58.83 -16.69
C LYS A 214 74.24 -57.85 -17.69
N ARG A 215 74.43 -58.05 -19.00
CA ARG A 215 73.73 -57.28 -20.04
C ARG A 215 72.22 -57.47 -20.01
N ARG A 216 71.75 -58.72 -19.87
CA ARG A 216 70.31 -59.00 -19.70
C ARG A 216 69.72 -58.36 -18.44
N GLU A 217 70.49 -58.31 -17.34
CA GLU A 217 70.08 -57.58 -16.13
C GLU A 217 69.98 -56.07 -16.36
N ILE A 218 70.96 -55.46 -17.04
CA ILE A 218 70.91 -54.05 -17.44
C ILE A 218 69.69 -53.75 -18.30
N GLU A 219 69.40 -54.59 -19.30
CA GLU A 219 68.22 -54.42 -20.18
C GLU A 219 66.92 -54.49 -19.38
N LYS A 220 66.79 -55.46 -18.46
CA LYS A 220 65.64 -55.58 -17.58
C LYS A 220 65.47 -54.34 -16.69
N ILE A 221 66.53 -53.89 -16.01
CA ILE A 221 66.48 -52.70 -15.16
C ILE A 221 66.16 -51.46 -16.00
N SER A 222 66.70 -51.36 -17.22
CA SER A 222 66.44 -50.25 -18.14
C SER A 222 64.98 -50.16 -18.58
N LEU A 223 64.32 -51.30 -18.83
CA LEU A 223 62.88 -51.35 -19.13
C LEU A 223 62.04 -50.90 -17.92
N GLU A 224 62.39 -51.36 -16.71
CA GLU A 224 61.75 -50.92 -15.47
C GLU A 224 61.93 -49.41 -15.26
N LEU A 225 63.12 -48.87 -15.58
CA LEU A 225 63.45 -47.45 -15.44
C LEU A 225 62.65 -46.56 -16.41
N LYS A 226 62.39 -47.05 -17.63
CA LYS A 226 61.50 -46.38 -18.58
C LYS A 226 60.08 -46.26 -18.02
N SER A 227 59.52 -47.36 -17.54
CA SER A 227 58.18 -47.39 -16.94
C SER A 227 58.08 -46.48 -15.69
N ILE A 228 59.09 -46.50 -14.81
CA ILE A 228 59.18 -45.60 -13.65
C ILE A 228 59.22 -44.13 -14.08
N THR A 229 59.97 -43.82 -15.14
CA THR A 229 60.11 -42.45 -15.64
C THR A 229 58.80 -41.92 -16.24
N GLU A 230 58.09 -42.74 -17.00
CA GLU A 230 56.77 -42.40 -17.54
C GLU A 230 55.76 -42.11 -16.41
N SER A 231 55.65 -43.03 -15.44
CA SER A 231 54.77 -42.86 -14.27
C SER A 231 55.10 -41.62 -13.43
N PHE A 232 56.39 -41.29 -13.30
CA PHE A 232 56.84 -40.07 -12.63
C PHE A 232 56.34 -38.81 -13.35
N PHE A 233 56.46 -38.74 -14.68
CA PHE A 233 55.99 -37.58 -15.44
C PHE A 233 54.47 -37.42 -15.39
N GLU A 234 53.71 -38.51 -15.48
CA GLU A 234 52.26 -38.48 -15.32
C GLU A 234 51.83 -37.97 -13.94
N SER A 235 52.42 -38.53 -12.87
CA SER A 235 52.15 -38.10 -11.50
C SER A 235 52.52 -36.63 -11.27
N LYS A 236 53.62 -36.16 -11.88
CA LYS A 236 54.04 -34.76 -11.83
C LYS A 236 53.09 -33.83 -12.57
N SER A 237 52.51 -34.27 -13.69
CA SER A 237 51.48 -33.51 -14.40
C SER A 237 50.23 -33.35 -13.53
N LYS A 238 49.75 -34.44 -12.94
CA LYS A 238 48.58 -34.44 -12.05
C LYS A 238 48.78 -33.54 -10.83
N SER A 239 49.97 -33.57 -10.21
CA SER A 239 50.32 -32.68 -9.10
C SER A 239 50.17 -31.21 -9.48
N LYS A 240 50.65 -30.79 -10.67
CA LYS A 240 50.49 -29.41 -11.15
C LYS A 240 49.03 -29.03 -11.38
N GLU A 241 48.23 -29.93 -11.94
CA GLU A 241 46.78 -29.70 -12.15
C GLU A 241 46.05 -29.49 -10.81
N ILE A 242 46.38 -30.30 -9.79
CA ILE A 242 45.81 -30.17 -8.45
C ILE A 242 46.23 -28.84 -7.82
N GLN A 243 47.50 -28.45 -7.93
CA GLN A 243 47.98 -27.17 -7.42
C GLN A 243 47.23 -25.99 -8.05
N SER A 244 47.04 -26.01 -9.38
CA SER A 244 46.28 -24.97 -10.06
C SER A 244 44.82 -24.89 -9.59
N LYS A 245 44.19 -26.01 -9.25
CA LYS A 245 42.83 -26.02 -8.67
C LYS A 245 42.81 -25.44 -7.26
N ILE A 246 43.79 -25.78 -6.42
CA ILE A 246 43.94 -25.22 -5.08
C ILE A 246 44.05 -23.69 -5.15
N ASP A 247 44.89 -23.18 -6.06
CA ASP A 247 45.09 -21.74 -6.27
C ASP A 247 43.79 -21.04 -6.75
N SER A 248 43.02 -21.71 -7.61
CA SER A 248 41.70 -21.22 -8.05
C SER A 248 40.72 -21.11 -6.88
N TYR A 249 40.63 -22.13 -6.04
CA TYR A 249 39.76 -22.11 -4.85
C TYR A 249 40.20 -21.03 -3.85
N ASP A 250 41.50 -20.82 -3.69
CA ASP A 250 42.04 -19.71 -2.89
C ASP A 250 41.55 -18.35 -3.40
N ALA A 251 41.57 -18.13 -4.72
CA ALA A 251 41.08 -16.89 -5.33
C ALA A 251 39.56 -16.71 -5.14
N GLU A 252 38.77 -17.76 -5.34
CA GLU A 252 37.31 -17.71 -5.16
C GLU A 252 36.90 -17.45 -3.71
N ILE A 253 37.50 -18.16 -2.74
CA ILE A 253 37.26 -17.94 -1.31
C ILE A 253 37.58 -16.48 -0.93
N LEU A 254 38.72 -15.94 -1.41
CA LEU A 254 39.08 -14.54 -1.16
C LEU A 254 38.09 -13.55 -1.76
N GLN A 255 37.49 -13.85 -2.92
CA GLN A 255 36.46 -12.99 -3.50
C GLN A 255 35.19 -13.02 -2.64
N ILE A 256 34.75 -14.20 -2.20
CA ILE A 256 33.58 -14.35 -1.33
C ILE A 256 33.78 -13.60 -0.01
N GLN A 257 34.96 -13.73 0.62
CA GLN A 257 35.32 -13.04 1.86
C GLN A 257 35.34 -11.50 1.73
N LYS A 258 35.56 -10.97 0.53
CA LYS A 258 35.47 -9.51 0.28
C LYS A 258 34.03 -9.03 0.11
N ILE A 259 33.15 -9.89 -0.40
CA ILE A 259 31.75 -9.56 -0.68
C ILE A 259 30.92 -9.62 0.59
N LEU A 260 31.11 -10.64 1.43
CA LEU A 260 30.31 -10.88 2.64
C LEU A 260 30.20 -9.67 3.59
N PRO A 261 31.28 -8.94 3.93
CA PRO A 261 31.17 -7.77 4.80
C PRO A 261 30.29 -6.65 4.20
N GLY A 262 30.34 -6.47 2.87
CA GLY A 262 29.50 -5.49 2.19
C GLY A 262 28.01 -5.86 2.16
N ILE A 263 27.67 -7.12 2.41
CA ILE A 263 26.30 -7.60 2.57
C ILE A 263 25.81 -7.36 4.01
N GLU A 264 26.70 -7.40 5.01
CA GLU A 264 26.36 -7.19 6.43
C GLU A 264 26.08 -5.72 6.82
N GLU A 265 26.52 -4.77 6.00
CA GLU A 265 26.32 -3.33 6.25
C GLU A 265 24.93 -2.81 5.83
N TYR A 266 24.08 -3.64 5.19
CA TYR A 266 22.73 -3.30 4.73
C TYR A 266 21.62 -3.78 5.67
#